data_AF-A0A833AQN9-F1
#
_entry.id   AF-A0A833AQN9-F1
#
_cell.length_a   1.000
_cell.length_b   1.000
_cell.length_c   1.000
_cell.angle_alpha   90.00
_cell.angle_beta   90.00
_cell.angle_gamma   90.00
#
_symmetry.space_group_name_H-M   'P 1'
#
loop_
_entity.id
_entity.type
_entity.pdbx_description
1 polymer ?
#
loop_
_entity_poly.entity_id
_entity_poly.type
_entity_poly.pdbx_seq_one_letter_code
_entity_poly.pdbx_strand_id
1 'polypeptide(L)'
;MLFMTHLSAGNPPLFMDFRKVWEDWEIADLAEKLGIKLFGSTLWEKRGFVDGDNSGSASFDWAAKPGASIEEIMKSIRLPQADSGYFPGGGNSVTFFSPGGIEGIAARLAYSSLSGMYSMIWDEAETQELPQKLAQAVADTSTPIWPHTFVTPKHATMTEYKQFAPANHFHMTWNLSAARFQYWMDLANVLSVTPWQEMPSFREGIDRPQPLLYLVNGGEDTTKRLRRRG
;
A
#
# COMPACT_ATOMS: atom_id res chain seq x y z
N MET A 1 -4.68 8.74 4.31
CA MET A 1 -4.16 9.80 3.40
C MET A 1 -3.66 11.03 4.16
N LEU A 2 -4.54 11.87 4.73
CA LEU A 2 -4.17 13.20 5.27
C LEU A 2 -2.90 13.23 6.12
N PHE A 3 -2.85 12.45 7.21
CA PHE A 3 -1.68 12.44 8.10
C PHE A 3 -0.43 11.91 7.40
N MET A 4 -0.54 10.91 6.52
CA MET A 4 0.62 10.36 5.80
C MET A 4 1.25 11.41 4.89
N THR A 5 0.41 12.18 4.17
CA THR A 5 0.85 13.31 3.34
C THR A 5 1.54 14.38 4.18
N HIS A 6 0.99 14.78 5.33
CA HIS A 6 1.67 15.76 6.19
C HIS A 6 3.00 15.23 6.75
N LEU A 7 3.02 13.98 7.21
CA LEU A 7 4.22 13.36 7.76
C LEU A 7 5.29 13.11 6.68
N SER A 8 4.92 12.98 5.41
CA SER A 8 5.85 12.85 4.29
C SER A 8 6.32 14.19 3.71
N ALA A 9 6.07 15.31 4.39
CA ALA A 9 6.35 16.67 3.91
C ALA A 9 5.55 17.07 2.65
N GLY A 10 4.30 16.63 2.57
CA GLY A 10 3.36 17.02 1.51
C GLY A 10 3.33 16.09 0.30
N ASN A 11 3.98 14.91 0.36
CA ASN A 11 4.01 14.01 -0.79
C ASN A 11 2.61 13.40 -1.06
N PRO A 12 2.24 13.25 -2.34
CA PRO A 12 0.90 12.87 -2.75
C PRO A 12 0.57 11.44 -2.30
N PRO A 13 -0.61 11.22 -1.70
CA PRO A 13 -1.01 9.89 -1.27
C PRO A 13 -1.48 9.06 -2.47
N LEU A 14 -1.08 7.80 -2.51
CA LEU A 14 -1.75 6.81 -3.34
C LEU A 14 -3.00 6.32 -2.61
N PHE A 15 -4.16 6.42 -3.24
CA PHE A 15 -5.38 5.75 -2.81
C PHE A 15 -5.58 4.52 -3.69
N MET A 16 -5.78 3.35 -3.09
CA MET A 16 -6.01 2.11 -3.81
C MET A 16 -7.12 1.30 -3.16
N ASP A 17 -7.87 0.62 -4.02
CA ASP A 17 -8.64 -0.54 -3.63
C ASP A 17 -7.67 -1.71 -3.43
N PHE A 18 -7.86 -2.47 -2.37
CA PHE A 18 -7.18 -3.74 -2.14
C PHE A 18 -7.88 -4.81 -3.00
N ARG A 19 -7.56 -4.83 -4.30
CA ARG A 19 -8.39 -5.55 -5.28
C ARG A 19 -8.07 -7.01 -5.38
N LYS A 20 -6.82 -7.34 -5.70
CA LYS A 20 -6.39 -8.72 -5.87
C LYS A 20 -5.00 -8.94 -5.31
N VAL A 21 -4.89 -9.94 -4.44
CA VAL A 21 -3.60 -10.47 -4.00
C VAL A 21 -3.18 -11.54 -4.99
N TRP A 22 -1.99 -11.40 -5.55
CA TRP A 22 -1.32 -12.39 -6.38
C TRP A 22 -0.21 -13.03 -5.56
N GLU A 23 -0.40 -14.30 -5.18
CA GLU A 23 0.68 -15.09 -4.62
C GLU A 23 1.75 -15.36 -5.70
N ASP A 24 2.99 -15.60 -5.27
CA ASP A 24 4.13 -15.83 -6.15
C ASP A 24 3.89 -16.98 -7.15
N TRP A 25 3.32 -18.08 -6.69
CA TRP A 25 2.92 -19.21 -7.55
C TRP A 25 1.79 -18.85 -8.51
N GLU A 26 0.81 -18.05 -8.07
CA GLU A 26 -0.35 -17.68 -8.90
C GLU A 26 0.07 -16.79 -10.07
N ILE A 27 0.93 -15.81 -9.82
CA ILE A 27 1.46 -14.96 -10.88
C ILE A 27 2.42 -15.73 -11.79
N ALA A 28 3.19 -16.67 -11.24
CA ALA A 28 4.08 -17.51 -12.04
C ALA A 28 3.29 -18.37 -13.05
N ASP A 29 2.18 -18.98 -12.60
CA ASP A 29 1.27 -19.74 -13.46
C ASP A 29 0.68 -18.88 -14.59
N LEU A 30 0.30 -17.62 -14.30
CA LEU A 30 -0.19 -16.70 -15.32
C LEU A 30 0.92 -16.35 -16.32
N ALA A 31 2.14 -16.07 -15.85
CA ALA A 31 3.27 -15.78 -16.71
C ALA A 31 3.60 -16.95 -17.65
N GLU A 32 3.58 -18.18 -17.14
CA GLU A 32 3.79 -19.40 -17.94
C GLU A 32 2.74 -19.53 -19.05
N LYS A 33 1.44 -19.36 -18.72
CA LYS A 33 0.34 -19.38 -19.70
C LYS A 33 0.50 -18.32 -20.79
N LEU A 34 1.14 -17.19 -20.47
CA LEU A 34 1.40 -16.11 -21.42
C LEU A 34 2.72 -16.29 -22.18
N GLY A 35 3.50 -17.33 -21.90
CA GLY A 35 4.82 -17.58 -22.50
C GLY A 35 5.87 -16.57 -22.05
N ILE A 36 5.71 -15.99 -20.85
CA ILE A 36 6.63 -15.02 -20.27
C ILE A 36 7.65 -15.77 -19.42
N LYS A 37 8.93 -15.62 -19.76
CA LYS A 37 10.01 -16.27 -19.03
C LYS A 37 10.23 -15.58 -17.69
N LEU A 38 10.21 -16.37 -16.61
CA LEU A 38 10.57 -15.95 -15.27
C LEU A 38 12.06 -16.21 -15.02
N PHE A 39 12.71 -15.29 -14.31
CA PHE A 39 14.10 -15.38 -13.90
C PHE A 39 14.25 -15.57 -12.39
N GLY A 40 13.17 -15.37 -11.62
CA GLY A 40 13.18 -15.49 -10.16
C GLY A 40 14.06 -14.44 -9.48
N SER A 41 14.33 -13.32 -10.15
CA SER A 41 15.22 -12.27 -9.66
C SER A 41 14.47 -11.10 -9.06
N THR A 42 13.28 -10.80 -9.58
CA THR A 42 12.45 -9.68 -9.14
C THR A 42 11.72 -10.00 -7.83
N LEU A 43 11.28 -8.97 -7.12
CA LEU A 43 10.61 -9.15 -5.83
C LEU A 43 9.21 -9.78 -6.01
N TRP A 44 8.46 -9.36 -7.03
CA TRP A 44 7.15 -9.93 -7.34
C TRP A 44 7.20 -11.41 -7.71
N GLU A 45 8.27 -11.88 -8.36
CA GLU A 45 8.47 -13.32 -8.64
C GLU A 45 8.69 -14.15 -7.37
N LYS A 46 9.25 -13.54 -6.31
CA LYS A 46 9.62 -14.24 -5.07
C LYS A 46 8.57 -14.15 -3.98
N ARG A 47 7.80 -13.07 -3.97
CA ARG A 47 6.89 -12.74 -2.86
C ARG A 47 5.46 -12.46 -3.33
N GLY A 48 5.20 -12.35 -4.62
CA GLY A 48 3.92 -11.86 -5.11
C GLY A 48 3.69 -10.37 -4.81
N PHE A 49 2.47 -9.91 -5.03
CA PHE A 49 2.07 -8.51 -4.85
C PHE A 49 0.55 -8.37 -4.72
N VAL A 50 0.12 -7.19 -4.32
CA VAL A 50 -1.27 -6.76 -4.46
C VAL A 50 -1.41 -5.87 -5.67
N ASP A 51 -2.39 -6.17 -6.52
CA ASP A 51 -2.91 -5.24 -7.50
C ASP A 51 -3.83 -4.25 -6.80
N GLY A 52 -3.36 -3.01 -6.66
CA GLY A 52 -4.12 -1.89 -6.13
C GLY A 52 -4.70 -1.06 -7.27
N ASP A 53 -6.02 -1.10 -7.45
CA ASP A 53 -6.72 -0.40 -8.53
C ASP A 53 -7.95 0.40 -8.06
N ASN A 54 -7.73 1.64 -7.58
CA ASN A 54 -8.87 2.46 -7.16
C ASN A 54 -9.88 2.65 -8.29
N SER A 55 -11.17 2.76 -7.94
CA SER A 55 -12.30 2.82 -8.88
C SER A 55 -12.35 4.09 -9.74
N GLY A 56 -11.38 4.26 -10.64
CA GLY A 56 -11.31 5.30 -11.66
C GLY A 56 -10.47 6.54 -11.31
N SER A 57 -9.83 6.63 -10.14
CA SER A 57 -9.04 7.83 -9.78
C SER A 57 -7.76 7.51 -9.02
N ALA A 58 -6.69 8.25 -9.27
CA ALA A 58 -5.47 8.24 -8.48
C ALA A 58 -4.73 9.56 -8.69
N SER A 59 -3.82 9.92 -7.77
CA SER A 59 -2.90 11.04 -8.01
C SER A 59 -2.01 10.70 -9.21
N PHE A 60 -1.89 11.68 -10.11
CA PHE A 60 -1.07 11.57 -11.32
C PHE A 60 0.41 11.38 -11.01
N ASP A 61 0.87 11.87 -9.86
CA ASP A 61 2.25 11.75 -9.42
C ASP A 61 2.71 10.29 -9.28
N TRP A 62 1.78 9.32 -9.21
CA TRP A 62 2.08 7.89 -9.16
C TRP A 62 2.20 7.24 -10.54
N ALA A 63 1.99 7.98 -11.63
CA ALA A 63 2.21 7.52 -13.01
C ALA A 63 3.69 7.60 -13.44
N ALA A 64 4.56 8.15 -12.59
CA ALA A 64 6.01 8.24 -12.79
C ALA A 64 6.74 8.14 -11.44
N LYS A 65 8.08 8.14 -11.46
CA LYS A 65 8.88 8.10 -10.21
C LYS A 65 8.84 9.45 -9.48
N PRO A 66 9.01 9.47 -8.14
CA PRO A 66 9.08 10.72 -7.38
C PRO A 66 10.11 11.69 -7.96
N GLY A 67 9.70 12.95 -8.13
CA GLY A 67 10.55 14.00 -8.71
C GLY A 67 10.49 14.10 -10.24
N ALA A 68 9.71 13.24 -10.92
CA ALA A 68 9.43 13.37 -12.35
C ALA A 68 8.81 14.72 -12.70
N SER A 69 9.06 15.18 -13.92
CA SER A 69 8.44 16.39 -14.44
C SER A 69 6.95 16.18 -14.74
N ILE A 70 6.17 17.26 -14.78
CA ILE A 70 4.75 17.20 -15.19
C ILE A 70 4.63 16.56 -16.59
N GLU A 71 5.54 16.89 -17.52
CA GLU A 71 5.51 16.33 -18.87
C GLU A 71 5.69 14.81 -18.87
N GLU A 72 6.60 14.30 -18.05
CA GLU A 72 6.85 12.86 -17.89
C GLU A 72 5.64 12.16 -17.28
N ILE A 73 5.07 12.73 -16.22
CA ILE A 73 3.85 12.21 -15.57
C ILE A 73 2.70 12.11 -16.58
N MET A 74 2.44 13.19 -17.32
CA MET A 74 1.30 13.27 -18.24
C MET A 74 1.43 12.33 -19.44
N LYS A 75 2.65 11.94 -19.84
CA LYS A 75 2.88 10.95 -20.92
C LYS A 75 2.38 9.54 -20.56
N SER A 76 2.36 9.21 -19.27
CA SER A 76 1.93 7.89 -18.77
C SER A 76 0.43 7.76 -18.54
N ILE A 77 -0.31 8.87 -18.62
CA ILE A 77 -1.73 8.93 -18.22
C ILE A 77 -2.64 8.83 -19.43
N ARG A 78 -3.68 8.03 -19.29
CA ARG A 78 -4.84 8.02 -20.20
C ARG A 78 -6.11 8.34 -19.40
N LEU A 79 -7.09 8.90 -20.10
CA LEU A 79 -8.38 9.30 -19.54
C LEU A 79 -9.55 8.64 -20.30
N PRO A 80 -9.68 7.30 -20.30
CA PRO A 80 -10.80 6.64 -20.98
C PRO A 80 -12.15 7.00 -20.35
N GLN A 81 -13.22 6.85 -21.14
CA GLN A 81 -14.58 6.97 -20.62
C GLN A 81 -14.80 5.95 -19.49
N ALA A 82 -15.45 6.40 -18.42
CA ALA A 82 -15.85 5.53 -17.32
C ALA A 82 -16.87 4.48 -17.80
N ASP A 83 -16.85 3.30 -17.17
CA ASP A 83 -17.82 2.24 -17.45
C ASP A 83 -19.24 2.73 -17.16
N SER A 84 -20.11 2.76 -18.17
CA SER A 84 -21.48 3.26 -18.06
C SER A 84 -22.40 2.35 -17.23
N GLY A 85 -22.05 1.08 -17.04
CA GLY A 85 -22.76 0.16 -16.15
C GLY A 85 -22.52 0.49 -14.68
N TYR A 86 -21.35 1.03 -14.34
CA TYR A 86 -20.97 1.40 -12.98
C TYR A 86 -21.16 2.90 -12.70
N PHE A 87 -20.88 3.75 -13.69
CA PHE A 87 -20.99 5.20 -13.64
C PHE A 87 -21.96 5.70 -14.73
N PRO A 88 -23.29 5.62 -14.52
CA PRO A 88 -24.28 5.99 -15.54
C PRO A 88 -24.26 7.47 -15.93
N GLY A 89 -23.67 8.33 -15.09
CA GLY A 89 -23.42 9.74 -15.39
C GLY A 89 -22.20 10.00 -16.27
N GLY A 90 -21.45 8.97 -16.65
CA GLY A 90 -20.20 9.08 -17.40
C GLY A 90 -19.05 9.63 -16.56
N GLY A 91 -18.10 10.29 -17.24
CA GLY A 91 -16.85 10.77 -16.67
C GLY A 91 -15.65 10.06 -17.29
N ASN A 92 -14.45 10.38 -16.80
CA ASN A 92 -13.22 9.76 -17.25
C ASN A 92 -12.52 9.09 -16.07
N SER A 93 -12.13 7.83 -16.26
CA SER A 93 -11.21 7.18 -15.34
C SER A 93 -9.80 7.68 -15.59
N VAL A 94 -8.95 7.64 -14.56
CA VAL A 94 -7.51 7.80 -14.69
C VAL A 94 -6.91 6.42 -14.94
N THR A 95 -6.08 6.27 -15.97
CA THR A 95 -5.42 5.00 -16.28
C THR A 95 -3.92 5.21 -16.42
N PHE A 96 -3.14 4.44 -15.65
CA PHE A 96 -1.70 4.27 -15.79
C PHE A 96 -1.30 2.97 -15.07
N PHE A 97 -0.07 2.52 -15.31
CA PHE A 97 0.61 1.57 -14.43
C PHE A 97 1.70 2.34 -13.67
N SER A 98 1.71 2.27 -12.34
CA SER A 98 2.80 2.87 -11.58
C SER A 98 4.13 2.17 -11.91
N PRO A 99 5.25 2.92 -12.05
CA PRO A 99 6.54 2.30 -12.28
C PRO A 99 7.01 1.54 -11.04
N GLY A 100 7.90 0.58 -11.23
CA GLY A 100 8.53 -0.15 -10.12
C GLY A 100 9.57 0.67 -9.36
N GLY A 101 9.84 0.25 -8.12
CA GLY A 101 10.88 0.81 -7.26
C GLY A 101 10.48 2.09 -6.51
N ILE A 102 9.19 2.42 -6.39
CA ILE A 102 8.73 3.48 -5.50
C ILE A 102 8.56 2.88 -4.11
N GLU A 103 9.46 3.23 -3.19
CA GLU A 103 9.41 2.80 -1.80
C GLU A 103 8.59 3.77 -0.93
N GLY A 104 7.87 3.23 0.05
CA GLY A 104 7.09 4.02 0.98
C GLY A 104 6.44 3.20 2.08
N ILE A 105 5.55 3.83 2.83
CA ILE A 105 4.70 3.13 3.81
C ILE A 105 3.32 2.91 3.20
N ALA A 106 2.90 1.65 3.10
CA ALA A 106 1.54 1.24 2.82
C ALA A 106 0.80 1.04 4.15
N ALA A 107 -0.34 1.71 4.33
CA ALA A 107 -1.05 1.70 5.61
C ALA A 107 -2.56 1.87 5.49
N ARG A 108 -3.26 1.38 6.51
CA ARG A 108 -4.69 1.58 6.72
C ARG A 108 -5.00 1.81 8.20
N LEU A 109 -5.60 2.97 8.47
CA LEU A 109 -6.21 3.27 9.77
C LEU A 109 -7.57 2.59 9.85
N ALA A 110 -7.79 1.84 10.92
CA ALA A 110 -9.05 1.21 11.28
C ALA A 110 -9.56 1.78 12.60
N TYR A 111 -10.87 1.78 12.80
CA TYR A 111 -11.49 2.08 14.09
C TYR A 111 -12.23 0.84 14.60
N SER A 112 -12.05 0.51 15.87
CA SER A 112 -12.79 -0.57 16.51
C SER A 112 -13.69 0.00 17.59
N SER A 113 -15.00 -0.23 17.49
CA SER A 113 -15.96 0.15 18.51
C SER A 113 -15.79 -0.64 19.81
N LEU A 114 -15.30 -1.88 19.73
CA LEU A 114 -15.03 -2.75 20.87
C LEU A 114 -13.97 -2.14 21.81
N SER A 115 -12.87 -1.67 21.25
CA SER A 115 -11.81 -1.00 22.01
C SER A 115 -11.99 0.52 22.09
N GLY A 116 -12.87 1.09 21.27
CA GLY A 116 -13.04 2.53 21.06
C GLY A 116 -11.76 3.24 20.66
N MET A 117 -10.90 2.56 19.89
CA MET A 117 -9.57 3.05 19.52
C MET A 117 -9.36 2.96 18.02
N TYR A 118 -8.54 3.89 17.52
CA TYR A 118 -7.93 3.78 16.21
C TYR A 118 -6.73 2.83 16.26
N SER A 119 -6.59 2.03 15.22
CA SER A 119 -5.49 1.08 15.03
C SER A 119 -4.93 1.23 13.62
N MET A 120 -3.65 0.96 13.46
CA MET A 120 -2.91 1.06 12.22
C MET A 120 -2.42 -0.31 11.81
N ILE A 121 -2.75 -0.70 10.58
CA ILE A 121 -2.14 -1.83 9.89
C ILE A 121 -1.23 -1.20 8.83
N TRP A 122 0.06 -1.53 8.85
CA TRP A 122 1.03 -0.89 7.97
C TRP A 122 2.21 -1.80 7.67
N ASP A 123 2.86 -1.53 6.55
CA ASP A 123 4.16 -2.08 6.17
C ASP A 123 4.96 -1.03 5.38
N GLU A 124 6.28 -1.17 5.37
CA GLU A 124 7.07 -0.67 4.25
C GLU A 124 6.72 -1.50 3.01
N ALA A 125 6.66 -0.85 1.86
CA ALA A 125 6.31 -1.51 0.61
C ALA A 125 7.03 -0.85 -0.57
N GLU A 126 7.08 -1.58 -1.67
CA GLU A 126 7.67 -1.14 -2.93
C GLU A 126 6.70 -1.42 -4.09
N THR A 127 6.56 -0.46 -4.99
CA THR A 127 5.84 -0.71 -6.26
C THR A 127 6.65 -1.63 -7.17
N GLN A 128 5.97 -2.49 -7.92
CA GLN A 128 6.59 -3.48 -8.79
C GLN A 128 6.30 -3.16 -10.25
N GLU A 129 7.28 -3.42 -11.11
CA GLU A 129 7.12 -3.35 -12.56
C GLU A 129 7.02 -4.76 -13.14
N LEU A 130 5.88 -5.06 -13.77
CA LEU A 130 5.67 -6.31 -14.48
C LEU A 130 5.97 -6.12 -15.97
N PRO A 131 6.38 -7.17 -16.70
CA PRO A 131 6.39 -7.14 -18.16
C PRO A 131 5.02 -6.67 -18.70
N GLN A 132 5.00 -5.77 -19.69
CA GLN A 132 3.77 -5.11 -20.15
C GLN A 132 2.61 -6.08 -20.45
N LYS A 133 2.91 -7.23 -21.08
CA LYS A 133 1.92 -8.27 -21.39
C LYS A 133 1.33 -8.89 -20.11
N LEU A 134 2.13 -9.08 -19.07
CA LEU A 134 1.68 -9.58 -17.78
C LEU A 134 0.89 -8.53 -17.01
N ALA A 135 1.37 -7.27 -16.99
CA ALA A 135 0.67 -6.15 -16.38
C ALA A 135 -0.76 -6.00 -16.93
N GLN A 136 -0.89 -6.06 -18.26
CA GLN A 136 -2.20 -5.99 -18.91
C GLN A 136 -3.06 -7.20 -18.55
N ALA A 137 -2.52 -8.42 -18.58
CA ALA A 137 -3.27 -9.61 -18.21
C ALA A 137 -3.75 -9.60 -16.76
N VAL A 138 -2.98 -9.02 -15.83
CA VAL A 138 -3.39 -8.78 -14.44
C VAL A 138 -4.54 -7.78 -14.41
N ALA A 139 -4.40 -6.63 -15.05
CA ALA A 139 -5.42 -5.59 -15.12
C ALA A 139 -6.74 -6.08 -15.74
N ASP A 140 -6.66 -6.96 -16.74
CA ASP A 140 -7.82 -7.58 -17.39
C ASP A 140 -8.60 -8.53 -16.46
N THR A 141 -8.04 -8.91 -15.30
CA THR A 141 -8.78 -9.68 -14.26
C THR A 141 -9.68 -8.81 -13.39
N SER A 142 -9.55 -7.48 -13.48
CA SER A 142 -10.36 -6.51 -12.75
C SER A 142 -10.94 -5.46 -13.71
N THR A 143 -10.41 -4.23 -13.71
CA THR A 143 -10.92 -3.12 -14.52
C THR A 143 -9.76 -2.40 -15.21
N PRO A 144 -9.40 -2.77 -16.46
CA PRO A 144 -8.17 -2.30 -17.10
C PRO A 144 -8.13 -0.80 -17.46
N ILE A 145 -9.26 -0.10 -17.30
CA ILE A 145 -9.37 1.35 -17.49
C ILE A 145 -9.12 2.14 -16.19
N TRP A 146 -8.87 1.48 -15.06
CA TRP A 146 -8.52 2.10 -13.79
C TRP A 146 -6.98 2.22 -13.62
N PRO A 147 -6.47 2.98 -12.64
CA PRO A 147 -5.04 3.10 -12.42
C PRO A 147 -4.55 1.93 -11.58
N HIS A 148 -3.56 1.20 -12.08
CA HIS A 148 -3.01 0.00 -11.43
C HIS A 148 -1.66 0.28 -10.79
N THR A 149 -1.51 -0.12 -9.54
CA THR A 149 -0.23 -0.14 -8.82
C THR A 149 -0.01 -1.53 -8.22
N PHE A 150 1.04 -2.22 -8.65
CA PHE A 150 1.42 -3.50 -8.07
C PHE A 150 2.31 -3.23 -6.85
N VAL A 151 1.89 -3.65 -5.67
CA VAL A 151 2.56 -3.33 -4.40
C VAL A 151 3.02 -4.61 -3.71
N THR A 152 4.31 -4.73 -3.44
CA THR A 152 4.85 -5.80 -2.58
C THR A 152 5.22 -5.22 -1.21
N PRO A 153 4.57 -5.67 -0.11
CA PRO A 153 4.98 -5.36 1.25
C PRO A 153 6.31 -6.03 1.60
N LYS A 154 7.10 -5.36 2.44
CA LYS A 154 8.43 -5.78 2.83
C LYS A 154 8.43 -6.96 3.81
N HIS A 155 7.47 -7.00 4.73
CA HIS A 155 7.43 -8.02 5.79
C HIS A 155 6.23 -8.94 5.66
N ALA A 156 5.05 -8.44 5.28
CA ALA A 156 3.89 -9.30 5.09
C ALA A 156 4.13 -10.33 3.98
N THR A 157 3.76 -11.59 4.24
CA THR A 157 3.51 -12.57 3.18
C THR A 157 2.19 -12.25 2.48
N MET A 158 1.98 -12.72 1.24
CA MET A 158 0.70 -12.52 0.55
C MET A 158 -0.47 -13.17 1.28
N THR A 159 -0.25 -14.31 1.94
CA THR A 159 -1.25 -14.96 2.79
C THR A 159 -1.66 -14.06 3.96
N GLU A 160 -0.71 -13.51 4.71
CA GLU A 160 -0.99 -12.60 5.81
C GLU A 160 -1.68 -11.33 5.31
N TYR A 161 -1.17 -10.74 4.23
CA TYR A 161 -1.68 -9.49 3.69
C TYR A 161 -3.12 -9.65 3.19
N LYS A 162 -3.44 -10.78 2.54
CA LYS A 162 -4.81 -11.14 2.12
C LYS A 162 -5.77 -11.32 3.30
N GLN A 163 -5.31 -11.96 4.38
CA GLN A 163 -6.16 -12.31 5.52
C GLN A 163 -6.37 -11.15 6.49
N PHE A 164 -5.35 -10.31 6.67
CA PHE A 164 -5.30 -9.29 7.71
C PHE A 164 -5.37 -7.85 7.20
N ALA A 165 -5.45 -7.63 5.89
CA ALA A 165 -5.79 -6.32 5.34
C ALA A 165 -7.18 -5.89 5.88
N PRO A 166 -7.26 -4.81 6.67
CA PRO A 166 -8.41 -4.52 7.52
C PRO A 166 -9.59 -3.89 6.77
N ALA A 167 -9.39 -3.51 5.50
CA ALA A 167 -10.38 -2.84 4.67
C ALA A 167 -10.10 -3.07 3.19
N ASN A 168 -11.12 -2.83 2.37
CA ASN A 168 -11.00 -2.84 0.91
C ASN A 168 -10.16 -1.68 0.36
N HIS A 169 -9.67 -0.77 1.21
CA HIS A 169 -8.84 0.36 0.80
C HIS A 169 -7.59 0.46 1.66
N PHE A 170 -6.49 0.83 1.04
CA PHE A 170 -5.26 1.20 1.72
C PHE A 170 -4.57 2.34 1.00
N HIS A 171 -3.59 2.94 1.65
CA HIS A 171 -2.86 4.09 1.10
C HIS A 171 -1.37 3.87 1.15
N MET A 172 -0.66 4.39 0.16
CA MET A 172 0.80 4.41 0.17
C MET A 172 1.32 5.84 0.04
N THR A 173 2.45 6.15 0.66
CA THR A 173 3.12 7.44 0.50
C THR A 173 4.63 7.24 0.60
N TRP A 174 5.37 7.76 -0.38
CA TRP A 174 6.83 7.76 -0.35
C TRP A 174 7.38 8.84 0.59
N ASN A 175 8.68 8.78 0.89
CA ASN A 175 9.39 9.75 1.75
C ASN A 175 8.76 9.90 3.17
N LEU A 176 8.20 8.81 3.68
CA LEU A 176 7.72 8.70 5.06
C LEU A 176 8.54 7.64 5.79
N SER A 177 9.34 8.06 6.78
CA SER A 177 10.12 7.10 7.57
C SER A 177 9.27 6.38 8.60
N ALA A 178 9.62 5.11 8.88
CA ALA A 178 8.96 4.29 9.89
C ALA A 178 8.96 4.97 11.27
N ALA A 179 10.11 5.47 11.74
CA ALA A 179 10.19 6.20 13.01
C ALA A 179 9.25 7.41 13.09
N ARG A 180 9.15 8.24 12.04
CA ARG A 180 8.25 9.41 12.03
C ARG A 180 6.79 8.97 12.10
N PHE A 181 6.45 7.94 11.34
CA PHE A 181 5.09 7.41 11.32
C PHE A 181 4.70 6.78 12.66
N GLN A 182 5.62 6.05 13.27
CA GLN A 182 5.50 5.55 14.63
C GLN A 182 5.30 6.72 15.60
N TYR A 183 6.20 7.70 15.70
CA TYR A 183 6.01 8.84 16.62
C TYR A 183 4.62 9.49 16.52
N TRP A 184 4.09 9.65 15.31
CA TRP A 184 2.71 10.11 15.12
C TRP A 184 1.66 9.18 15.79
N MET A 185 1.79 7.86 15.64
CA MET A 185 0.90 6.89 16.31
C MET A 185 0.94 7.01 17.84
N ASP A 186 2.06 7.42 18.44
CA ASP A 186 2.14 7.63 19.89
C ASP A 186 1.41 8.88 20.35
N LEU A 187 1.62 9.97 19.61
CA LEU A 187 1.00 11.26 19.88
C LEU A 187 -0.52 11.18 19.69
N ALA A 188 -0.96 10.48 18.64
CA ALA A 188 -2.38 10.30 18.32
C ALA A 188 -3.05 9.14 19.08
N ASN A 189 -2.32 8.45 19.98
CA ASN A 189 -2.80 7.28 20.71
C ASN A 189 -3.40 6.17 19.81
N VAL A 190 -2.78 5.95 18.64
CA VAL A 190 -3.15 4.91 17.66
C VAL A 190 -2.35 3.65 17.94
N LEU A 191 -3.02 2.50 18.00
CA LEU A 191 -2.36 1.20 18.16
C LEU A 191 -1.68 0.77 16.85
N SER A 192 -0.45 0.29 16.88
CA SER A 192 0.13 -0.46 15.75
C SER A 192 -0.26 -1.92 15.90
N VAL A 193 -1.13 -2.43 15.02
CA VAL A 193 -1.68 -3.80 15.11
C VAL A 193 -1.26 -4.68 13.93
N THR A 194 -0.16 -4.31 13.29
CA THR A 194 0.46 -5.06 12.20
C THR A 194 0.82 -6.49 12.66
N PRO A 195 0.30 -7.54 12.02
CA PRO A 195 0.50 -8.92 12.45
C PRO A 195 1.62 -9.67 11.70
N TRP A 196 2.43 -8.99 10.88
CA TRP A 196 3.42 -9.64 10.01
C TRP A 196 4.48 -10.37 10.85
N GLN A 197 4.60 -11.68 10.66
CA GLN A 197 5.56 -12.49 11.39
C GLN A 197 7.00 -12.08 11.13
N GLU A 198 7.32 -11.64 9.91
CA GLU A 198 8.68 -11.24 9.53
C GLU A 198 9.06 -9.82 9.99
N MET A 199 8.11 -9.02 10.52
CA MET A 199 8.42 -7.66 10.97
C MET A 199 9.09 -7.71 12.36
N PRO A 200 10.36 -7.28 12.49
CA PRO A 200 11.03 -7.26 13.78
C PRO A 200 10.36 -6.27 14.74
N SER A 201 10.39 -6.56 16.05
CA SER A 201 9.83 -5.67 17.07
C SER A 201 10.52 -4.30 17.15
N PHE A 202 11.80 -4.24 16.75
CA PHE A 202 12.59 -3.02 16.70
C PHE A 202 13.77 -3.19 15.73
N ARG A 203 14.01 -2.21 14.87
CA ARG A 203 15.17 -2.11 13.98
C ARG A 203 15.94 -0.83 14.27
N GLU A 204 17.17 -0.99 14.73
CA GLU A 204 18.04 0.14 15.07
C GLU A 204 18.24 1.08 13.86
N GLY A 205 18.10 2.38 14.08
CA GLY A 205 18.23 3.41 13.05
C GLY A 205 17.05 3.52 12.08
N ILE A 206 16.06 2.62 12.13
CA ILE A 206 14.89 2.62 11.25
C ILE A 206 13.61 2.95 12.04
N ASP A 207 13.39 2.23 13.14
CA ASP A 207 12.22 2.39 14.00
C ASP A 207 12.49 3.40 15.12
N ARG A 208 11.42 4.00 15.65
CA ARG A 208 11.52 4.74 16.92
C ARG A 208 11.91 3.75 18.04
N PRO A 209 12.70 4.18 19.03
CA PRO A 209 12.78 3.46 20.29
C PRO A 209 11.43 3.44 20.99
N GLN A 210 11.09 2.33 21.64
CA GLN A 210 9.85 2.23 22.41
C GLN A 210 9.90 3.22 23.60
N PRO A 211 8.88 4.08 23.79
CA PRO A 211 8.83 4.99 24.92
C PRO A 211 8.94 4.27 26.26
N LEU A 212 9.75 4.80 27.20
CA LEU A 212 9.90 4.22 28.54
C LEU A 212 8.56 4.06 29.26
N LEU A 213 7.65 5.03 29.06
CA LEU A 213 6.27 4.97 29.56
C LEU A 213 5.56 3.67 29.14
N TYR A 214 5.82 3.16 27.95
CA TYR A 214 5.20 1.94 27.46
C TYR A 214 5.81 0.70 28.12
N LEU A 215 7.13 0.68 28.26
CA LEU A 215 7.86 -0.42 28.91
C LEU A 215 7.41 -0.61 30.37
N VAL A 216 7.34 0.47 31.16
CA VAL A 216 6.99 0.38 32.59
C VAL A 216 5.52 0.02 32.85
N ASN A 217 4.66 0.16 31.85
CA ASN A 217 3.22 -0.15 31.93
C ASN A 217 2.85 -1.48 31.23
N GLY A 218 3.84 -2.34 30.94
CA GLY A 218 3.60 -3.67 30.38
C GLY A 218 3.35 -3.68 28.87
N GLY A 219 3.96 -2.75 28.13
CA GLY A 219 3.95 -2.70 26.67
C GLY A 219 3.10 -1.57 26.09
N GLU A 220 3.28 -1.32 24.79
CA GLU A 220 2.61 -0.25 24.05
C GLU A 220 1.08 -0.42 24.05
N ASP A 221 0.59 -1.60 23.69
CA ASP A 221 -0.83 -1.91 23.62
C ASP A 221 -1.55 -1.67 24.95
N THR A 222 -0.98 -2.19 26.04
CA THR A 222 -1.50 -2.00 27.40
C THR A 222 -1.56 -0.52 27.74
N THR A 223 -0.46 0.20 27.49
CA THR A 223 -0.37 1.63 27.83
C THR A 223 -1.36 2.48 27.04
N LYS A 224 -1.48 2.28 25.73
CA LYS A 224 -2.41 3.06 24.89
C LYS A 224 -3.88 2.78 25.23
N ARG A 225 -4.21 1.53 25.59
CA ARG A 225 -5.55 1.17 26.10
C ARG A 225 -5.86 1.82 27.45
N LEU A 226 -4.88 1.92 28.35
CA LEU A 226 -5.03 2.62 29.63
C LEU A 226 -5.24 4.13 29.42
N ARG A 227 -4.47 4.76 28.52
CA ARG A 227 -4.60 6.19 28.18
C ARG A 227 -5.96 6.57 27.59
N ARG A 228 -6.68 5.63 26.96
CA ARG A 228 -8.03 5.84 26.44
C ARG A 228 -9.12 5.83 27.51
N ARG A 229 -8.84 5.26 28.69
CA ARG A 229 -9.80 5.13 29.80
C ARG A 229 -9.81 6.36 30.72
N GLY A 230 -8.77 7.19 30.67
CA GLY A 230 -8.71 8.49 31.36
C GLY A 230 -9.05 9.62 30.42
#